data_AF-A0A931GTQ7-F1
#
_entry.id   AF-A0A931GTQ7-F1
#
_cell.length_a   1.000
_cell.length_b   1.000
_cell.length_c   1.000
_cell.angle_alpha   90.00
_cell.angle_beta   90.00
_cell.angle_gamma   90.00
#
_symmetry.space_group_name_H-M   'P 1'
#
loop_
_entity.id
_entity.type
_entity.pdbx_description
1 polymer ?
#
loop_
_entity_poly.entity_id
_entity_poly.type
_entity_poly.pdbx_seq_one_letter_code
_entity_poly.pdbx_strand_id
1 'polypeptide(L)'
;MTSAEAARLLGVSENGTPAEIERAFKQRARMSHPDRLTGATAAESRAASSEFIRVTEARNLLLKMAAERVDTGSDASASAGAGLPAPRITESLVYTSGPTPRSFPRRSGATLIWTFLLVVASVFCFLGGTLPLSPWNLLLLVPLNIFAIAFARTSRHGAFVGTLIFGSVNAAVALAIASFGSLVALEILLAPVIALVVIGRSRLRRFV
;
A
#
# COMPACT_ATOMS: atom_id res chain seq x y z
N MET A 1 -20.37 -3.23 -21.69
CA MET A 1 -21.07 -4.24 -20.89
C MET A 1 -22.51 -3.80 -20.71
N THR A 2 -23.46 -4.69 -20.99
CA THR A 2 -24.91 -4.44 -20.86
C THR A 2 -25.43 -4.81 -19.45
N SER A 3 -26.65 -4.40 -19.10
CA SER A 3 -27.31 -4.77 -17.83
C SER A 3 -27.47 -6.29 -17.69
N ALA A 4 -27.91 -6.95 -18.77
CA ALA A 4 -28.08 -8.38 -18.87
C ALA A 4 -26.76 -9.14 -18.73
N GLU A 5 -25.67 -8.63 -19.29
CA GLU A 5 -24.33 -9.17 -19.09
C GLU A 5 -23.86 -9.01 -17.64
N ALA A 6 -24.04 -7.83 -17.05
CA ALA A 6 -23.64 -7.56 -15.68
C ALA A 6 -24.39 -8.46 -14.67
N ALA A 7 -25.69 -8.64 -14.88
CA ALA A 7 -26.54 -9.50 -14.06
C ALA A 7 -26.11 -10.97 -14.15
N ARG A 8 -25.85 -11.47 -15.37
CA ARG A 8 -25.28 -12.82 -15.58
C ARG A 8 -23.90 -12.98 -14.95
N LEU A 9 -23.06 -11.95 -15.02
CA LEU A 9 -21.71 -11.95 -14.44
C LEU A 9 -21.74 -11.97 -12.91
N LEU A 10 -22.75 -11.38 -12.25
CA LEU A 10 -22.93 -11.51 -10.79
C LEU A 10 -23.81 -12.69 -10.39
N GLY A 11 -24.53 -13.31 -11.32
CA GLY A 11 -25.49 -14.39 -11.04
C GLY A 11 -26.76 -13.89 -10.35
N VAL A 12 -27.16 -12.65 -10.65
CA VAL A 12 -28.35 -12.00 -10.08
C VAL A 12 -29.35 -11.69 -11.18
N SER A 13 -30.58 -11.36 -10.79
CA SER A 13 -31.58 -10.82 -11.71
C SER A 13 -31.16 -9.43 -12.21
N GLU A 14 -31.52 -9.07 -13.44
CA GLU A 14 -31.34 -7.71 -13.97
C GLU A 14 -32.09 -6.66 -13.14
N ASN A 15 -33.17 -7.09 -12.47
CA ASN A 15 -33.97 -6.29 -11.56
C ASN A 15 -33.69 -6.61 -10.08
N GLY A 16 -32.55 -7.22 -9.78
CA GLY A 16 -32.16 -7.57 -8.42
C GLY A 16 -32.08 -6.33 -7.51
N THR A 17 -32.38 -6.54 -6.24
CA THR A 17 -32.30 -5.45 -5.25
C THR A 17 -30.84 -5.05 -4.99
N PRO A 18 -30.56 -3.82 -4.55
CA PRO A 18 -29.20 -3.41 -4.18
C PRO A 18 -28.53 -4.35 -3.16
N ALA A 19 -29.30 -4.91 -2.23
CA ALA A 19 -28.81 -5.87 -1.24
C ALA A 19 -28.40 -7.21 -1.87
N GLU A 20 -29.16 -7.71 -2.85
CA GLU A 20 -28.83 -8.93 -3.60
C GLU A 20 -27.57 -8.73 -4.45
N ILE A 21 -27.46 -7.59 -5.13
CA ILE A 21 -26.28 -7.22 -5.93
C ILE A 21 -25.03 -7.19 -5.04
N GLU A 22 -25.11 -6.56 -3.86
CA GLU A 22 -23.99 -6.46 -2.92
C GLU A 22 -23.59 -7.84 -2.34
N ARG A 23 -24.57 -8.67 -2.00
CA ARG A 23 -24.33 -10.03 -1.51
C ARG A 23 -23.62 -10.89 -2.55
N ALA A 24 -24.11 -10.87 -3.80
CA ALA A 24 -23.52 -11.62 -4.91
C ALA A 24 -22.11 -11.12 -5.23
N PHE A 25 -21.91 -9.80 -5.24
CA PHE A 25 -20.58 -9.20 -5.40
C PHE A 25 -19.62 -9.68 -4.31
N LYS A 26 -19.99 -9.62 -3.03
CA LYS A 26 -19.13 -10.07 -1.91
C LYS A 26 -18.73 -11.54 -2.06
N GLN A 27 -19.66 -12.40 -2.48
CA GLN A 27 -19.36 -13.81 -2.71
C GLN A 27 -18.37 -14.00 -3.87
N ARG A 28 -18.56 -13.27 -4.98
CA ARG A 28 -17.70 -13.39 -6.16
C ARG A 28 -16.33 -12.74 -5.96
N ALA A 29 -16.28 -11.58 -5.32
CA ALA A 29 -15.05 -10.88 -4.93
C ALA A 29 -14.14 -11.76 -4.05
N ARG A 30 -14.71 -12.54 -3.12
CA ARG A 30 -13.94 -13.50 -2.31
C ARG A 30 -13.37 -14.66 -3.13
N MET A 31 -13.99 -15.01 -4.25
CA MET A 31 -13.54 -16.09 -5.14
C MET A 31 -12.47 -15.61 -6.11
N SER A 32 -12.62 -14.40 -6.65
CA SER A 32 -11.71 -13.80 -7.63
C SER A 32 -10.63 -12.91 -7.01
N HIS A 33 -10.46 -12.92 -5.68
CA HIS A 33 -9.50 -12.04 -5.01
C HIS A 33 -8.06 -12.44 -5.37
N PRO A 34 -7.22 -11.51 -5.86
CA PRO A 34 -5.84 -11.82 -6.26
C PRO A 34 -4.98 -12.32 -5.10
N ASP A 35 -5.30 -11.96 -3.85
CA ASP A 35 -4.56 -12.46 -2.68
C ASP A 35 -4.75 -13.97 -2.42
N ARG A 36 -5.74 -14.62 -3.04
CA ARG A 36 -5.87 -16.08 -2.97
C ARG A 36 -4.86 -16.82 -3.84
N LEU A 37 -4.21 -16.11 -4.76
CA LEU A 37 -3.28 -16.68 -5.73
C LEU A 37 -1.84 -16.65 -5.18
N THR A 38 -1.58 -17.44 -4.13
CA THR A 38 -0.21 -17.63 -3.62
C THR A 38 0.62 -18.45 -4.61
N GLY A 39 1.69 -17.86 -5.15
CA GLY A 39 2.58 -18.55 -6.10
C GLY A 39 2.15 -18.49 -7.56
N ALA A 40 1.09 -17.73 -7.89
CA ALA A 40 0.64 -17.58 -9.27
C ALA A 40 1.64 -16.80 -10.13
N THR A 41 1.71 -17.19 -11.40
CA THR A 41 2.47 -16.50 -12.43
C THR A 41 1.91 -15.08 -12.65
N ALA A 42 2.73 -14.20 -13.21
CA ALA A 42 2.30 -12.84 -13.55
C ALA A 42 1.12 -12.81 -14.54
N ALA A 43 0.93 -13.86 -15.33
CA ALA A 43 -0.19 -14.00 -16.25
C ALA A 43 -1.50 -14.31 -15.51
N GLU A 44 -1.46 -15.25 -14.56
CA GLU A 44 -2.61 -15.64 -13.73
C GLU A 44 -3.07 -14.51 -12.81
N SER A 45 -2.12 -13.78 -12.21
CA SER A 45 -2.43 -12.60 -11.39
C SER A 45 -3.10 -11.48 -12.22
N ARG A 46 -2.64 -11.27 -13.46
CA ARG A 46 -3.27 -10.33 -14.41
C ARG A 46 -4.67 -10.79 -14.81
N ALA A 47 -4.87 -12.08 -15.07
CA ALA A 47 -6.16 -12.64 -15.41
C ALA A 47 -7.18 -12.45 -14.27
N ALA A 48 -6.80 -12.79 -13.02
CA ALA A 48 -7.65 -12.60 -11.85
C ALA A 48 -7.96 -11.12 -11.56
N SER A 49 -6.98 -10.23 -11.75
CA SER A 49 -7.21 -8.78 -11.65
C SER A 49 -8.21 -8.30 -12.69
N SER A 50 -8.10 -8.77 -13.94
CA SER A 50 -9.04 -8.43 -15.02
C SER A 50 -10.46 -8.95 -14.76
N GLU A 51 -10.58 -10.10 -14.09
CA GLU A 51 -11.86 -10.66 -13.70
C GLU A 51 -12.49 -9.86 -12.56
N PHE A 52 -11.70 -9.50 -11.55
CA PHE A 52 -12.17 -8.66 -10.44
C PHE A 52 -12.64 -7.27 -10.91
N ILE A 53 -11.93 -6.67 -11.87
CA ILE A 53 -12.35 -5.40 -12.50
C ILE A 53 -13.71 -5.57 -13.17
N ARG A 54 -13.89 -6.60 -14.00
CA ARG A 54 -15.17 -6.88 -14.67
C ARG A 54 -16.32 -7.11 -13.67
N VAL A 55 -16.06 -7.82 -12.57
CA VAL A 55 -17.05 -8.04 -11.49
C VAL A 55 -17.43 -6.73 -10.79
N THR A 56 -16.46 -5.83 -10.59
CA THR A 56 -16.69 -4.51 -9.97
C THR A 56 -17.48 -3.58 -10.88
N GLU A 57 -17.14 -3.54 -12.17
CA GLU A 57 -17.89 -2.80 -13.18
C GLU A 57 -19.36 -3.29 -13.23
N ALA A 58 -19.58 -4.61 -13.13
CA ALA A 58 -20.92 -5.20 -13.19
C ALA A 58 -21.79 -4.73 -12.03
N ARG A 59 -21.23 -4.72 -10.82
CA ARG A 59 -21.91 -4.19 -9.63
C ARG A 59 -22.29 -2.72 -9.81
N ASN A 60 -21.34 -1.89 -10.25
CA ASN A 60 -21.56 -0.45 -10.35
C ASN A 60 -22.64 -0.11 -11.39
N LEU A 61 -22.65 -0.82 -12.52
CA LEU A 61 -23.67 -0.67 -13.55
C LEU A 61 -25.06 -1.03 -13.00
N LEU A 62 -25.20 -2.17 -12.32
CA LEU A 62 -26.49 -2.61 -11.77
C LEU A 62 -27.00 -1.69 -10.65
N LEU A 63 -26.12 -1.19 -9.79
CA LEU A 63 -26.50 -0.22 -8.75
C LEU A 63 -26.95 1.11 -9.35
N LYS A 64 -26.26 1.59 -10.40
CA LYS A 64 -26.67 2.79 -11.12
C LYS A 64 -28.07 2.63 -11.73
N MET A 65 -28.34 1.50 -12.39
CA MET A 65 -29.67 1.22 -12.96
C MET A 65 -30.74 1.03 -11.89
N ALA A 66 -30.40 0.41 -10.76
CA ALA A 66 -31.33 0.28 -9.64
C ALA A 66 -31.71 1.65 -9.07
N ALA A 67 -30.76 2.59 -8.99
CA ALA A 67 -31.03 3.97 -8.58
C ALA A 67 -31.89 4.73 -9.60
N GLU A 68 -31.58 4.65 -10.90
CA GLU A 68 -32.37 5.28 -11.97
C GLU A 68 -33.84 4.78 -11.99
N ARG A 69 -34.08 3.52 -11.63
CA ARG A 69 -35.44 2.96 -11.49
C ARG A 69 -36.20 3.53 -10.30
N VAL A 70 -35.50 3.81 -9.19
CA VAL A 70 -36.11 4.43 -8.01
C VAL A 70 -36.48 5.87 -8.33
N ASP A 71 -35.62 6.61 -9.03
CA ASP A 71 -35.91 7.99 -9.45
C ASP A 71 -37.10 8.04 -10.43
N THR A 72 -37.12 7.17 -11.45
CA THR A 72 -38.23 7.10 -12.42
C THR A 72 -39.55 6.60 -11.80
N GLY A 73 -39.50 5.70 -10.81
CA GLY A 73 -40.67 5.26 -10.04
C GLY A 73 -41.18 6.33 -9.06
N SER A 74 -40.29 7.18 -8.54
CA SER A 74 -40.62 8.32 -7.70
C SER A 74 -41.32 9.42 -8.49
N ASP A 75 -40.89 9.70 -9.72
CA ASP A 75 -41.54 10.69 -10.59
C ASP A 75 -42.95 10.25 -11.02
N ALA A 76 -43.18 8.95 -11.23
CA ALA A 76 -44.50 8.40 -11.53
C ALA A 76 -45.45 8.36 -10.31
N SER A 77 -44.91 8.16 -9.09
CA SER A 77 -45.69 8.24 -7.84
C SER A 77 -45.93 9.67 -7.36
N ALA A 78 -45.06 10.62 -7.70
CA ALA A 78 -45.17 12.03 -7.30
C ALA A 78 -46.38 12.75 -7.93
N SER A 79 -46.98 12.21 -8.99
CA SER A 79 -48.27 12.70 -9.52
C SER A 79 -49.51 12.25 -8.73
N ALA A 80 -49.37 11.44 -7.66
CA ALA A 80 -50.51 10.90 -6.90
C ALA A 80 -50.47 11.11 -5.38
N GLY A 81 -49.44 11.75 -4.80
CA GLY A 81 -49.34 11.88 -3.34
C GLY A 81 -48.50 13.06 -2.89
N ALA A 82 -49.16 14.15 -2.50
CA ALA A 82 -48.57 15.22 -1.73
C ALA A 82 -48.22 14.72 -0.31
N GLY A 83 -46.95 14.82 0.10
CA GLY A 83 -46.57 14.79 1.51
C GLY A 83 -45.24 14.09 1.84
N LEU A 84 -44.34 14.90 2.42
CA LEU A 84 -43.09 14.61 3.16
C LEU A 84 -41.76 14.51 2.38
N PRO A 85 -40.72 15.27 2.81
CA PRO A 85 -39.39 15.19 2.22
C PRO A 85 -38.63 13.98 2.77
N ALA A 86 -38.35 13.00 1.90
CA ALA A 86 -37.46 11.89 2.19
C ALA A 86 -35.98 12.34 2.10
N PRO A 87 -35.08 11.74 2.90
CA PRO A 87 -33.70 12.20 3.01
C PRO A 87 -32.95 11.95 1.70
N ARG A 88 -32.39 13.03 1.15
CA ARG A 88 -31.43 12.95 0.05
C ARG A 88 -30.20 12.17 0.51
N ILE A 89 -30.15 10.88 0.18
CA ILE A 89 -28.91 10.12 0.17
C ILE A 89 -28.14 10.57 -1.08
N THR A 90 -27.56 11.75 -1.01
CA THR A 90 -26.57 12.26 -1.97
C THR A 90 -25.18 12.08 -1.37
N GLU A 91 -24.86 10.87 -0.92
CA GLU A 91 -23.47 10.43 -0.88
C GLU A 91 -23.27 9.56 -2.11
N SER A 92 -23.10 10.26 -3.24
CA SER A 92 -22.31 9.75 -4.33
C SER A 92 -20.99 9.29 -3.74
N LEU A 93 -20.87 8.00 -3.44
CA LEU A 93 -19.61 7.31 -3.34
C LEU A 93 -19.01 7.36 -4.74
N VAL A 94 -18.48 8.53 -5.09
CA VAL A 94 -17.43 8.66 -6.08
C VAL A 94 -16.33 7.81 -5.50
N TYR A 95 -16.33 6.53 -5.86
CA TYR A 95 -15.13 5.72 -5.87
C TYR A 95 -14.24 6.39 -6.90
N THR A 96 -13.64 7.52 -6.50
CA THR A 96 -12.38 7.99 -7.03
C THR A 96 -11.55 6.73 -6.98
N SER A 97 -11.27 6.19 -8.16
CA SER A 97 -10.31 5.13 -8.34
C SER A 97 -9.12 5.56 -7.51
N GLY A 98 -8.94 4.97 -6.32
CA GLY A 98 -7.81 5.29 -5.47
C GLY A 98 -6.60 5.21 -6.38
N PRO A 99 -5.71 6.22 -6.37
CA PRO A 99 -4.70 6.41 -7.41
C PRO A 99 -4.15 5.04 -7.72
N THR A 100 -4.42 4.56 -8.95
CA THR A 100 -4.00 3.23 -9.41
C THR A 100 -2.65 3.00 -8.78
N PRO A 101 -2.44 1.95 -7.95
CA PRO A 101 -1.13 1.72 -7.40
C PRO A 101 -0.26 1.62 -8.64
N ARG A 102 0.49 2.71 -8.93
CA ARG A 102 1.48 2.70 -9.97
C ARG A 102 2.29 1.53 -9.52
N SER A 103 2.21 0.44 -10.29
CA SER A 103 3.11 -0.67 -10.14
C SER A 103 4.44 -0.04 -10.43
N PHE A 104 5.06 0.56 -9.40
CA PHE A 104 6.43 0.95 -9.45
C PHE A 104 7.08 -0.34 -9.91
N PRO A 105 7.68 -0.37 -11.12
CA PRO A 105 8.35 -1.56 -11.59
C PRO A 105 9.17 -2.00 -10.41
N ARG A 106 8.96 -3.25 -9.97
CA ARG A 106 9.58 -3.87 -8.80
C ARG A 106 11.08 -3.84 -9.08
N ARG A 107 11.68 -2.66 -8.91
CA ARG A 107 13.05 -2.36 -9.25
C ARG A 107 13.76 -3.00 -8.10
N SER A 108 14.15 -4.25 -8.30
CA SER A 108 15.15 -4.95 -7.49
C SER A 108 16.33 -4.00 -7.17
N GLY A 109 16.59 -3.04 -8.07
CA GLY A 109 17.53 -1.93 -7.89
C GLY A 109 17.23 -0.97 -6.73
N ALA A 110 16.00 -0.80 -6.23
CA ALA A 110 15.74 0.13 -5.13
C ALA A 110 16.48 -0.28 -3.85
N THR A 111 16.45 -1.57 -3.50
CA THR A 111 17.27 -2.07 -2.38
C THR A 111 18.76 -1.85 -2.63
N LEU A 112 19.25 -2.13 -3.85
CA LEU A 112 20.66 -1.95 -4.19
C LEU A 112 21.10 -0.47 -4.12
N ILE A 113 20.28 0.44 -4.63
CA ILE A 113 20.51 1.88 -4.60
C ILE A 113 20.57 2.36 -3.15
N TRP A 114 19.59 1.98 -2.32
CA TRP A 114 19.56 2.39 -0.92
C TRP A 114 20.67 1.74 -0.09
N THR A 115 21.08 0.50 -0.38
CA THR A 115 22.27 -0.09 0.25
C THR A 115 23.55 0.63 -0.16
N PHE A 116 23.67 1.02 -1.44
CA PHE A 116 24.82 1.78 -1.92
C PHE A 116 24.89 3.15 -1.25
N LEU A 117 23.76 3.88 -1.21
CA LEU A 117 23.66 5.16 -0.52
C LEU A 117 23.98 5.03 0.98
N LEU A 118 23.55 3.96 1.64
CA LEU A 118 23.88 3.69 3.04
C LEU A 118 25.40 3.52 3.24
N VAL A 119 26.06 2.78 2.34
CA VAL A 119 27.52 2.58 2.40
C VAL A 119 28.24 3.91 2.17
N VAL A 120 27.83 4.70 1.17
CA VAL A 120 28.40 6.04 0.91
C VAL A 120 28.19 6.96 2.10
N ALA A 121 26.99 7.00 2.68
CA ALA A 121 26.70 7.77 3.89
C ALA A 121 27.57 7.33 5.08
N SER A 122 27.80 6.02 5.23
CA SER A 122 28.68 5.48 6.27
C SER A 122 30.14 5.90 6.09
N VAL A 123 30.62 5.94 4.84
CA VAL A 123 31.97 6.46 4.53
C VAL A 123 32.06 7.94 4.86
N PHE A 124 31.06 8.74 4.51
CA PHE A 124 31.00 10.16 4.90
C PHE A 124 30.97 10.35 6.43
N CYS A 125 30.18 9.54 7.15
CA CYS A 125 30.19 9.51 8.61
C CYS A 125 31.55 9.12 9.20
N PHE A 126 32.29 8.22 8.54
CA PHE A 126 33.61 7.80 9.00
C PHE A 126 34.67 8.90 8.79
N LEU A 127 34.59 9.64 7.68
CA LEU A 127 35.55 10.71 7.36
C LEU A 127 35.27 12.02 8.11
N GLY A 128 33.99 12.39 8.30
CA GLY A 128 33.61 13.72 8.82
C GLY A 128 32.63 13.71 9.99
N GLY A 129 32.31 12.54 10.55
CA GLY A 129 31.27 12.39 11.58
C GLY A 129 31.77 12.50 13.02
N THR A 130 31.04 11.82 13.90
CA THR A 130 31.15 11.87 15.37
C THR A 130 32.57 11.62 15.89
N LEU A 131 33.26 10.64 15.32
CA LEU A 131 34.61 10.24 15.67
C LEU A 131 35.39 10.03 14.35
N PRO A 132 36.00 11.09 13.78
CA PRO A 132 36.67 10.98 12.49
C PRO A 132 37.84 9.99 12.60
N LEU A 133 37.93 9.07 11.64
CA LEU A 133 38.99 8.05 11.54
C LEU A 133 39.13 7.10 12.75
N SER A 134 38.14 7.08 13.67
CA SER A 134 38.22 6.23 14.85
C SER A 134 37.75 4.80 14.56
N PRO A 135 38.50 3.77 14.99
CA PRO A 135 38.05 2.38 14.90
C PRO A 135 36.76 2.14 15.70
N TRP A 136 36.46 2.97 16.71
CA TRP A 136 35.22 2.88 17.48
C TRP A 136 33.98 3.20 16.65
N ASN A 137 34.11 4.10 15.66
CA ASN A 137 33.03 4.45 14.76
C ASN A 137 32.63 3.26 13.86
N LEU A 138 33.61 2.42 13.47
CA LEU A 138 33.36 1.21 12.69
C LEU A 138 32.55 0.17 13.49
N LEU A 139 32.77 0.07 14.79
CA LEU A 139 31.99 -0.82 15.67
C LEU A 139 30.52 -0.42 15.75
N LEU A 140 30.16 0.83 15.46
CA LEU A 140 28.77 1.28 15.39
C LEU A 140 28.20 1.16 13.98
N LEU A 141 28.95 1.58 12.96
CA LEU A 141 28.48 1.64 11.58
C LEU A 141 28.39 0.27 10.91
N VAL A 142 29.35 -0.63 11.14
CA VAL A 142 29.36 -1.95 10.48
C VAL A 142 28.15 -2.80 10.91
N PRO A 143 27.85 -2.97 12.20
CA PRO A 143 26.66 -3.70 12.62
C PRO A 143 25.37 -3.02 12.15
N LEU A 144 25.29 -1.69 12.23
CA LEU A 144 24.14 -0.93 11.72
C LEU A 144 23.86 -1.25 10.26
N ASN A 145 24.89 -1.22 9.42
CA ASN A 145 24.76 -1.53 7.99
C ASN A 145 24.31 -2.97 7.76
N ILE A 146 24.91 -3.94 8.45
CA ILE A 146 24.54 -5.35 8.34
C ILE A 146 23.07 -5.55 8.72
N PHE A 147 22.63 -4.98 9.85
CA PHE A 147 21.26 -5.11 10.32
C PHE A 147 20.25 -4.38 9.42
N ALA A 148 20.57 -3.18 8.94
CA ALA A 148 19.70 -2.43 8.04
C ALA A 148 19.50 -3.16 6.70
N ILE A 149 20.59 -3.70 6.13
CA ILE A 149 20.56 -4.48 4.89
C ILE A 149 19.82 -5.81 5.11
N ALA A 150 20.10 -6.51 6.21
CA ALA A 150 19.42 -7.76 6.57
C ALA A 150 17.92 -7.54 6.80
N PHE A 151 17.52 -6.43 7.41
CA PHE A 151 16.11 -6.10 7.60
C PHE A 151 15.42 -5.80 6.27
N ALA A 152 16.06 -5.04 5.39
CA ALA A 152 15.53 -4.74 4.06
C ALA A 152 15.37 -6.01 3.20
N ARG A 153 16.23 -7.02 3.37
CA ARG A 153 16.18 -8.29 2.64
C ARG A 153 15.20 -9.29 3.23
N THR A 154 15.32 -9.57 4.53
CA THR A 154 14.69 -10.71 5.21
C THR A 154 13.47 -10.29 6.02
N SER A 155 13.33 -9.01 6.33
CA SER A 155 12.21 -8.42 7.09
C SER A 155 11.94 -9.10 8.44
N ARG A 156 12.98 -9.70 9.06
CA ARG A 156 12.89 -10.33 10.38
C ARG A 156 12.89 -9.28 11.49
N HIS A 157 12.07 -9.51 12.53
CA HIS A 157 12.00 -8.63 13.70
C HIS A 157 13.36 -8.41 14.37
N GLY A 158 14.21 -9.43 14.48
CA GLY A 158 15.55 -9.27 15.07
C GLY A 158 16.44 -8.28 14.33
N ALA A 159 16.38 -8.24 13.00
CA ALA A 159 17.18 -7.29 12.21
C ALA A 159 16.67 -5.85 12.33
N PHE A 160 15.36 -5.67 12.51
CA PHE A 160 14.77 -4.36 12.82
C PHE A 160 15.25 -3.85 14.18
N VAL A 161 15.17 -4.69 15.21
CA VAL A 161 15.62 -4.35 16.56
C VAL A 161 17.10 -3.97 16.56
N GLY A 162 17.94 -4.75 15.87
CA GLY A 162 19.36 -4.41 15.71
C GLY A 162 19.58 -3.04 15.05
N THR A 163 18.89 -2.76 13.94
CA THR A 163 18.97 -1.45 13.26
C THR A 163 18.57 -0.31 14.20
N LEU A 164 17.52 -0.51 15.00
CA LEU A 164 17.02 0.50 15.93
C LEU A 164 17.99 0.74 17.09
N ILE A 165 18.57 -0.32 17.67
CA ILE A 165 19.57 -0.21 18.74
C ILE A 165 20.81 0.53 18.24
N PHE A 166 21.45 0.03 17.17
CA PHE A 166 22.69 0.65 16.68
C PHE A 166 22.46 2.05 16.11
N GLY A 167 21.33 2.29 15.45
CA GLY A 167 20.94 3.62 14.98
C GLY A 167 20.74 4.60 16.12
N SER A 168 20.08 4.17 17.20
CA SER A 168 19.85 5.02 18.39
C SER A 168 21.13 5.32 19.14
N VAL A 169 22.01 4.33 19.31
CA VAL A 169 23.33 4.54 19.94
C VAL A 169 24.17 5.51 19.10
N ASN A 170 24.19 5.36 17.77
CA ASN A 170 24.92 6.27 16.90
C ASN A 170 24.36 7.70 16.96
N ALA A 171 23.03 7.85 16.99
CA ALA A 171 22.38 9.15 17.15
C ALA A 171 22.70 9.78 18.51
N ALA A 172 22.69 9.01 19.59
CA ALA A 172 23.03 9.49 20.93
C ALA A 172 24.48 9.97 21.02
N VAL A 173 25.43 9.22 20.43
CA VAL A 173 26.84 9.63 20.34
C VAL A 173 26.97 10.92 19.51
N ALA A 174 26.25 11.03 18.41
CA ALA A 174 26.25 12.26 17.59
C ALA A 174 25.70 13.47 18.36
N LEU A 175 24.60 13.30 19.09
CA LEU A 175 24.01 14.34 19.91
C LEU A 175 24.89 14.73 21.10
N ALA A 176 25.62 13.77 21.69
CA ALA A 176 26.54 14.05 22.79
C ALA A 176 27.75 14.88 22.35
N ILE A 177 28.23 14.67 21.12
CA ILE A 177 29.36 15.42 20.55
C ILE A 177 28.89 16.75 19.96
N ALA A 178 27.64 16.81 19.49
CA ALA A 178 26.94 18.02 19.02
C ALA A 178 27.76 18.91 18.07
N SER A 179 28.64 18.32 17.26
CA SER A 179 29.42 19.05 16.27
C SER A 179 28.61 19.22 14.98
N PHE A 180 28.80 20.33 14.27
CA PHE A 180 28.15 20.56 12.97
C PHE A 180 28.37 19.39 12.01
N GLY A 181 29.59 18.86 11.95
CA GLY A 181 29.92 17.66 11.16
C GLY A 181 29.13 16.42 11.59
N SER A 182 29.00 16.18 12.90
CA SER A 182 28.25 15.03 13.40
C SER A 182 26.75 15.11 13.12
N LEU A 183 26.17 16.31 13.16
CA LEU A 183 24.75 16.52 12.89
C LEU A 183 24.43 16.34 11.40
N VAL A 184 25.25 16.91 10.51
CA VAL A 184 25.12 16.72 9.06
C VAL A 184 25.32 15.25 8.68
N ALA A 185 26.33 14.59 9.26
CA ALA A 185 26.58 13.18 9.06
C ALA A 185 25.40 12.31 9.51
N LEU A 186 24.78 12.63 10.65
CA LEU A 186 23.57 11.96 11.13
C LEU A 186 22.41 12.12 10.16
N GLU A 187 22.17 13.32 9.63
CA GLU A 187 21.09 13.59 8.67
C GLU A 187 21.27 12.79 7.37
N ILE A 188 22.48 12.78 6.82
CA ILE A 188 22.83 12.03 5.61
C ILE A 188 22.65 10.51 5.83
N LEU A 189 22.99 10.00 7.02
CA LEU A 189 22.83 8.59 7.38
C LEU A 189 21.35 8.22 7.60
N LEU A 190 20.54 9.14 8.11
CA LEU A 190 19.15 8.87 8.48
C LEU A 190 18.29 8.55 7.25
N ALA A 191 18.47 9.29 6.15
CA ALA A 191 17.70 9.10 4.91
C ALA A 191 17.76 7.65 4.36
N PRO A 192 18.93 7.03 4.12
CA PRO A 192 19.01 5.66 3.64
C PRO A 192 18.56 4.62 4.67
N VAL A 193 18.77 4.85 5.98
CA VAL A 193 18.29 3.95 7.03
C VAL A 193 16.76 3.92 7.04
N ILE A 194 16.10 5.09 7.03
CA ILE A 194 14.63 5.17 6.97
C ILE A 194 14.12 4.49 5.70
N ALA A 195 14.73 4.76 4.54
CA ALA A 195 14.31 4.16 3.29
C ALA A 195 14.38 2.62 3.31
N LEU A 196 15.46 2.04 3.86
CA LEU A 196 15.60 0.59 4.01
C LEU A 196 14.58 0.00 5.00
N VAL A 197 14.28 0.72 6.08
CA VAL A 197 13.24 0.32 7.05
C VAL A 197 11.85 0.32 6.41
N VAL A 198 11.51 1.35 5.64
CA VAL A 198 10.23 1.43 4.91
C VAL A 198 10.12 0.28 3.91
N ILE A 199 11.20 0.01 3.17
CA ILE A 199 11.25 -1.13 2.24
C ILE A 199 11.04 -2.46 2.99
N GLY A 200 11.70 -2.68 4.13
CA GLY A 200 11.52 -3.88 4.95
C GLY A 200 10.08 -4.03 5.47
N ARG A 201 9.47 -2.95 5.98
CA ARG A 201 8.07 -2.97 6.46
C ARG A 201 7.06 -3.23 5.35
N SER A 202 7.29 -2.71 4.14
CA SER A 202 6.43 -2.96 2.98
C SER A 202 6.42 -4.43 2.51
N ARG A 203 7.42 -5.22 2.91
CA ARG A 203 7.47 -6.66 2.64
C ARG A 203 6.71 -7.45 3.72
N LEU A 204 6.83 -7.07 4.99
CA LEU A 204 6.06 -7.70 6.08
C LEU A 204 4.54 -7.60 5.87
N ARG A 205 4.05 -6.43 5.45
CA ARG A 205 2.62 -6.21 5.16
C ARG A 205 2.06 -7.00 3.96
N ARG A 206 2.92 -7.68 3.19
CA ARG A 206 2.49 -8.56 2.09
C ARG A 206 2.29 -10.02 2.52
N PHE A 207 2.67 -10.37 3.76
CA PHE A 207 2.56 -11.73 4.30
C PHE A 207 1.57 -11.85 5.46
N VAL A 208 0.87 -10.77 5.80
CA VAL A 208 -0.26 -10.72 6.77
C VAL A 208 -1.50 -10.29 6.00
#